data_AF-A0AAD4VYF5-F1
#
_entry.id   AF-A0AAD4VYF5-F1
#
_cell.length_a   1.000
_cell.length_b   1.000
_cell.length_c   1.000
_cell.angle_alpha   90.00
_cell.angle_beta   90.00
_cell.angle_gamma   90.00
#
_symmetry.space_group_name_H-M   'P 1'
#
loop_
_entity.id
_entity.type
_entity.pdbx_description
1 polymer ?
#
loop_
_entity_poly.entity_id
_entity_poly.type
_entity_poly.pdbx_seq_one_letter_code
_entity_poly.pdbx_strand_id
1 'polypeptide(L)'
;MGTKRRSEANVASETDEKFGFHSGSDFTFEEFQRYAYTFKESYFRSKDAKEGSNSVETRSKIWKPSVEDIEGEYWRIVEQPTDEVEVYYGADLETGVFGSGFPKASSMVTESDSDQYAMSGWNLNNFPRLPWFCTVF
;
A
#
# COMPACT_ATOMS: atom_id res chain seq x y z
N MET A 1 13.10 -26.99 56.88
CA MET A 1 13.76 -26.16 55.86
C MET A 1 14.35 -27.07 54.78
N GLY A 2 14.16 -26.75 53.50
CA GLY A 2 14.88 -27.40 52.40
C GLY A 2 14.00 -27.74 51.19
N THR A 3 13.28 -26.76 50.63
CA THR A 3 12.51 -26.90 49.39
C THR A 3 13.47 -27.10 48.20
N LYS A 4 13.45 -28.28 47.57
CA LYS A 4 14.19 -28.57 46.34
C LYS A 4 13.45 -27.92 45.17
N ARG A 5 13.90 -26.74 44.74
CA ARG A 5 13.35 -26.01 43.59
C ARG A 5 13.54 -26.84 42.32
N ARG A 6 12.42 -27.14 41.67
CA ARG A 6 12.32 -27.66 40.30
C ARG A 6 12.94 -26.62 39.37
N SER A 7 13.99 -26.99 38.65
CA SER A 7 14.53 -26.21 37.55
C SER A 7 13.58 -26.36 36.35
N GLU A 8 12.52 -25.56 36.34
CA GLU A 8 11.81 -25.23 35.11
C GLU A 8 12.73 -24.28 34.34
N ALA A 9 13.40 -24.82 33.34
CA ALA A 9 13.97 -24.02 32.29
C ALA A 9 12.79 -23.28 31.65
N ASN A 10 12.68 -21.97 31.95
CA ASN A 10 11.90 -21.04 31.15
C ASN A 10 12.50 -21.09 29.74
N VAL A 11 11.96 -21.99 28.91
CA VAL A 11 11.99 -21.82 27.46
C VAL A 11 11.05 -20.65 27.21
N ALA A 12 11.59 -19.44 27.38
CA ALA A 12 11.07 -18.30 26.66
C ALA A 12 11.20 -18.69 25.19
N SER A 13 10.07 -19.01 24.56
CA SER A 13 10.00 -18.96 23.12
C SER A 13 10.15 -17.48 22.75
N GLU A 14 11.40 -17.04 22.63
CA GLU A 14 11.74 -15.88 21.83
C GLU A 14 11.40 -16.26 20.38
N THR A 15 10.12 -16.29 20.05
CA THR A 15 9.70 -15.89 18.71
C THR A 15 9.96 -14.41 18.67
N ASP A 16 11.19 -14.07 18.31
CA ASP A 16 11.61 -12.74 17.92
C ASP A 16 10.75 -12.37 16.71
N GLU A 17 9.55 -11.86 16.96
CA GLU A 17 8.75 -11.13 15.97
C GLU A 17 9.55 -9.88 15.64
N LYS A 18 10.53 -10.07 14.76
CA LYS A 18 11.46 -9.04 14.34
C LYS A 18 10.64 -7.89 13.77
N PHE A 19 10.65 -6.78 14.50
CA PHE A 19 9.97 -5.57 14.07
C PHE A 19 10.43 -5.15 12.66
N GLY A 20 9.48 -5.11 11.73
CA GLY A 20 9.72 -4.75 10.34
C GLY A 20 8.64 -5.30 9.40
N PHE A 21 8.74 -4.95 8.12
CA PHE A 21 7.87 -5.50 7.09
C PHE A 21 8.40 -6.86 6.63
N HIS A 22 7.57 -7.88 6.71
CA HIS A 22 7.90 -9.21 6.19
C HIS A 22 7.76 -9.24 4.66
N SER A 23 8.55 -10.09 4.00
CA SER A 23 8.37 -10.35 2.57
C SER A 23 7.00 -10.95 2.32
N GLY A 24 6.20 -10.27 1.49
CA GLY A 24 4.90 -10.76 1.04
C GLY A 24 4.99 -11.65 -0.19
N SER A 25 3.83 -11.95 -0.76
CA SER A 25 3.71 -12.65 -2.04
C SER A 25 4.13 -11.76 -3.21
N ASP A 26 4.64 -12.37 -4.28
CA ASP A 26 4.82 -11.70 -5.56
C ASP A 26 3.47 -11.46 -6.24
N PHE A 27 3.34 -10.31 -6.90
CA PHE A 27 2.14 -9.94 -7.65
C PHE A 27 2.50 -9.39 -9.02
N THR A 28 1.69 -9.72 -10.03
CA THR A 28 1.55 -8.87 -11.21
C THR A 28 0.69 -7.64 -10.88
N PHE A 29 0.74 -6.61 -11.73
CA PHE A 29 -0.08 -5.41 -11.56
C PHE A 29 -1.59 -5.72 -11.49
N GLU A 30 -2.07 -6.61 -12.36
CA GLU A 30 -3.48 -7.02 -12.39
C GLU A 30 -3.89 -7.77 -11.12
N GLU A 31 -3.05 -8.68 -10.64
CA GLU A 31 -3.32 -9.43 -9.42
C GLU A 31 -3.36 -8.52 -8.20
N PHE A 32 -2.42 -7.57 -8.09
CA PHE A 32 -2.40 -6.60 -7.01
C PHE A 32 -3.63 -5.68 -7.04
N GLN A 33 -4.03 -5.21 -8.23
CA GLN A 33 -5.24 -4.40 -8.38
C GLN A 33 -6.50 -5.18 -7.95
N ARG A 34 -6.59 -6.46 -8.33
CA ARG A 34 -7.71 -7.33 -7.92
C ARG A 34 -7.70 -7.55 -6.41
N TYR A 35 -6.55 -7.83 -5.81
CA TYR A 35 -6.39 -7.94 -4.36
C TYR A 35 -6.85 -6.67 -3.64
N ALA A 36 -6.38 -5.50 -4.07
CA ALA A 36 -6.75 -4.22 -3.46
C ALA A 36 -8.26 -3.94 -3.55
N TYR A 37 -8.88 -4.25 -4.69
CA TYR A 37 -10.33 -4.13 -4.87
C TYR A 37 -11.08 -5.07 -3.93
N THR A 38 -10.70 -6.34 -3.87
CA THR A 38 -11.33 -7.33 -2.98
C THR A 38 -11.16 -6.95 -1.51
N PHE A 39 -9.96 -6.54 -1.09
CA PHE A 39 -9.69 -6.07 0.27
C PHE A 39 -10.62 -4.92 0.64
N LYS A 40 -10.69 -3.88 -0.20
CA LYS A 40 -11.53 -2.70 0.05
C LYS A 40 -13.02 -3.06 0.15
N GLU A 41 -13.52 -3.87 -0.79
CA GLU A 41 -14.91 -4.32 -0.77
C GLU A 41 -15.21 -5.14 0.48
N SER A 42 -14.36 -6.11 0.84
CA SER A 42 -14.59 -6.94 2.02
C SER A 42 -14.48 -6.16 3.33
N TYR A 43 -13.51 -5.26 3.45
CA TYR A 43 -13.24 -4.51 4.68
C TYR A 43 -14.37 -3.52 4.99
N PHE A 44 -14.74 -2.68 4.03
CA PHE A 44 -15.73 -1.64 4.25
C PHE A 44 -17.16 -2.18 4.24
N ARG A 45 -17.49 -3.13 3.36
CA ARG A 45 -18.84 -3.74 3.33
C ARG A 45 -19.16 -4.54 4.59
N SER A 46 -18.16 -5.14 5.24
CA SER A 46 -18.38 -5.93 6.45
C SER A 46 -18.65 -5.06 7.69
N LYS A 47 -18.11 -3.83 7.75
CA LYS A 47 -18.33 -2.91 8.88
C LYS A 47 -19.73 -2.30 8.89
N ASP A 48 -20.31 -1.99 7.73
CA ASP A 48 -21.68 -1.50 7.61
C ASP A 48 -22.73 -2.49 8.17
N ALA A 49 -22.42 -3.78 8.22
CA ALA A 49 -23.30 -4.79 8.78
C ALA A 49 -23.23 -4.89 10.32
N LYS A 50 -22.16 -4.35 10.95
CA LYS A 50 -21.94 -4.42 12.40
C LYS A 50 -22.36 -3.14 13.12
N GLU A 51 -22.32 -1.99 12.45
CA GLU A 51 -22.90 -0.74 12.96
C GLU A 51 -24.36 -0.61 12.49
N GLY A 52 -25.30 -0.88 13.40
CA GLY A 52 -26.74 -0.88 13.13
C GLY A 52 -27.30 0.48 12.74
N SER A 53 -27.09 0.91 11.49
CA SER A 53 -27.83 2.02 10.90
C SER A 53 -29.26 1.57 10.59
N ASN A 54 -30.20 2.02 11.43
CA ASN A 54 -31.64 1.98 11.18
C ASN A 54 -32.02 2.95 10.04
N SER A 55 -31.52 2.74 8.83
CA SER A 55 -32.02 3.34 7.60
C SER A 55 -32.53 2.25 6.68
N VAL A 56 -33.75 1.82 7.00
CA VAL A 56 -34.64 1.13 6.07
C VAL A 56 -34.73 1.98 4.79
N GLU A 57 -34.57 1.33 3.63
CA GLU A 57 -34.70 1.87 2.27
C GLU A 57 -33.49 2.62 1.67
N THR A 58 -32.48 1.88 1.22
CA THR A 58 -31.98 1.91 -0.18
C THR A 58 -31.09 0.68 -0.42
N ARG A 59 -31.70 -0.45 -0.79
CA ARG A 59 -30.96 -1.58 -1.36
C ARG A 59 -30.30 -1.12 -2.66
N SER A 60 -29.00 -1.38 -2.82
CA SER A 60 -28.24 -1.34 -4.09
C SER A 60 -27.65 0.01 -4.53
N LYS A 61 -27.09 0.80 -3.62
CA LYS A 61 -25.96 1.67 -4.01
C LYS A 61 -24.67 0.91 -3.72
N ILE A 62 -23.81 0.78 -4.72
CA ILE A 62 -22.41 0.41 -4.54
C ILE A 62 -21.83 1.50 -3.62
N TRP A 63 -21.82 1.25 -2.31
CA TRP A 63 -21.24 2.17 -1.35
C TRP A 63 -19.72 2.11 -1.51
N LYS A 64 -19.13 3.23 -1.91
CA LYS A 64 -17.67 3.40 -1.95
C LYS A 64 -17.32 4.34 -0.80
N PRO A 65 -16.40 3.97 0.11
CA PRO A 65 -16.01 4.84 1.21
C PRO A 65 -15.38 6.12 0.65
N SER A 66 -15.68 7.24 1.30
CA SER A 66 -15.08 8.54 1.03
C SER A 66 -13.60 8.59 1.47
N VAL A 67 -12.89 9.67 1.17
CA VAL A 67 -11.49 9.84 1.62
C VAL A 67 -11.47 9.99 3.14
N GLU A 68 -12.44 10.71 3.69
CA GLU A 68 -12.61 10.94 5.12
C GLU A 68 -12.89 9.65 5.88
N ASP A 69 -13.72 8.75 5.32
CA ASP A 69 -13.99 7.42 5.91
C ASP A 69 -12.72 6.57 5.95
N ILE A 70 -11.90 6.61 4.88
CA ILE A 70 -10.65 5.85 4.79
C ILE A 70 -9.61 6.40 5.76
N GLU A 71 -9.46 7.72 5.83
CA GLU A 71 -8.50 8.38 6.72
C GLU A 71 -8.85 8.14 8.20
N GLY A 72 -10.12 8.34 8.57
CA GLY A 72 -10.58 8.10 9.94
C GLY A 72 -10.37 6.65 10.36
N GLU A 73 -10.66 5.70 9.47
CA GLU A 73 -10.45 4.28 9.74
C GLU A 73 -8.97 3.90 9.82
N TYR A 74 -8.12 4.47 8.97
CA TYR A 74 -6.68 4.29 9.05
C TYR A 74 -6.14 4.73 10.41
N TRP A 75 -6.48 5.93 10.86
CA TRP A 75 -6.05 6.43 12.18
C TRP A 75 -6.65 5.63 13.32
N ARG A 76 -7.90 5.17 13.20
CA ARG A 76 -8.49 4.26 14.20
C ARG A 76 -7.68 2.96 14.34
N ILE A 77 -7.23 2.35 13.23
CA ILE A 77 -6.39 1.14 13.26
C ILE A 77 -5.04 1.44 13.92
N VAL A 78 -4.41 2.56 13.57
CA VAL A 78 -3.07 2.94 14.06
C VAL A 78 -3.09 3.30 15.55
N GLU A 79 -4.08 4.08 15.99
CA GLU A 79 -4.14 4.62 17.34
C GLU A 79 -4.90 3.71 18.32
N GLN A 80 -5.91 2.99 17.84
CA GLN A 80 -6.80 2.15 18.64
C GLN A 80 -7.06 0.80 17.97
N PRO A 81 -6.03 -0.06 17.89
CA PRO A 81 -6.14 -1.34 17.20
C PRO A 81 -7.12 -2.26 17.94
N THR A 82 -8.26 -2.52 17.31
CA THR A 82 -9.25 -3.51 17.80
C THR A 82 -9.02 -4.88 17.21
N ASP A 83 -8.51 -4.92 15.98
CA ASP A 83 -8.27 -6.11 15.18
C ASP A 83 -6.96 -5.92 14.42
N GLU A 84 -6.29 -7.03 14.12
CA GLU A 84 -5.10 -7.02 13.27
C GLU A 84 -5.50 -6.79 11.81
N VAL A 85 -4.84 -5.83 11.16
CA VAL A 85 -5.07 -5.49 9.75
C VAL A 85 -3.72 -5.47 9.04
N GLU A 86 -3.57 -6.38 8.08
CA GLU A 86 -2.37 -6.48 7.26
C GLU A 86 -2.66 -6.03 5.82
N VAL A 87 -1.67 -5.38 5.20
CA VAL A 87 -1.72 -4.95 3.81
C VAL A 87 -0.38 -5.18 3.13
N TYR A 88 -0.40 -5.46 1.82
CA TYR A 88 0.81 -5.54 1.01
C TYR A 88 1.14 -4.18 0.40
N TYR A 89 2.43 -3.85 0.32
CA TYR A 89 2.90 -2.61 -0.30
C TYR A 89 4.12 -2.85 -1.18
N GLY A 90 3.96 -2.64 -2.49
CA GLY A 90 5.04 -2.72 -3.48
C GLY A 90 5.83 -1.41 -3.60
N ALA A 91 6.55 -1.04 -2.54
CA ALA A 91 7.42 0.13 -2.53
C ALA A 91 8.71 -0.12 -3.33
N ASP A 92 9.40 0.97 -3.70
CA ASP A 92 10.78 0.93 -4.23
C ASP A 92 11.00 0.06 -5.48
N LEU A 93 9.98 -0.05 -6.33
CA LEU A 93 10.08 -0.78 -7.60
C LEU A 93 10.99 -0.05 -8.59
N GLU A 94 12.02 -0.74 -9.07
CA GLU A 94 12.99 -0.17 -10.01
C GLU A 94 12.35 0.02 -11.41
N THR A 95 12.25 1.28 -11.84
CA THR A 95 11.70 1.64 -13.16
C THR A 95 12.57 1.18 -14.33
N GLY A 96 13.83 0.80 -14.09
CA GLY A 96 14.70 0.15 -15.06
C GLY A 96 14.23 -1.26 -15.43
N VAL A 97 13.67 -1.99 -14.45
CA VAL A 97 13.17 -3.37 -14.62
C VAL A 97 11.72 -3.37 -15.06
N PHE A 98 10.86 -2.61 -14.37
CA PHE A 98 9.41 -2.62 -14.59
C PHE A 98 8.92 -1.59 -15.62
N GLY A 99 9.82 -0.71 -16.08
CA GLY A 99 9.45 0.45 -16.87
C GLY A 99 9.02 1.63 -16.00
N SER A 100 9.01 2.81 -16.61
CA SER A 100 8.55 4.05 -15.98
C SER A 100 7.07 4.26 -16.30
N GLY A 101 6.31 4.84 -15.37
CA GLY A 101 4.94 5.29 -15.63
C GLY A 101 4.86 6.48 -16.60
N PHE A 102 5.95 7.22 -16.79
CA PHE A 102 6.05 8.28 -17.81
C PHE A 102 6.51 7.72 -19.16
N PRO A 103 6.01 8.29 -20.27
CA PRO A 103 6.46 7.93 -21.62
C PRO A 103 7.94 8.29 -21.82
N LYS A 104 8.58 7.51 -22.70
CA LYS A 104 9.94 7.77 -23.20
C LYS A 104 9.84 8.22 -24.65
N ALA A 105 10.71 9.14 -25.06
CA ALA A 105 10.75 9.60 -26.43
C ALA A 105 11.06 8.40 -27.36
N SER A 106 10.22 8.17 -28.35
CA SER A 106 10.46 7.16 -29.37
C SER A 106 11.54 7.66 -30.32
N SER A 107 12.45 6.79 -30.77
CA SER A 107 13.39 7.13 -31.85
C SER A 107 12.68 7.26 -33.21
N MET A 108 11.41 6.84 -33.31
CA MET A 108 10.61 6.99 -34.53
C MET A 108 9.98 8.37 -34.55
N VAL A 109 10.39 9.14 -35.56
CA VAL A 109 10.03 10.52 -35.87
C VAL A 109 8.54 10.63 -36.24
N THR A 110 7.67 10.53 -35.26
CA THR A 110 6.26 10.92 -35.41
C THR A 110 5.99 11.92 -34.30
N GLU A 111 6.04 13.22 -34.63
CA GLU A 111 5.61 14.31 -33.75
C GLU A 111 4.20 14.00 -33.25
N SER A 112 4.12 13.39 -32.07
CA SER A 112 2.89 12.95 -31.45
C SER A 112 2.73 13.68 -30.12
N ASP A 113 1.48 13.83 -29.65
CA ASP A 113 1.20 14.40 -28.32
C ASP A 113 1.89 13.62 -27.17
N SER A 114 2.45 12.44 -27.42
CA SER A 114 3.27 11.69 -26.47
C SER A 114 4.65 12.33 -26.26
N ASP A 115 5.20 12.97 -27.29
CA ASP A 115 6.56 13.51 -27.27
C ASP A 115 6.67 14.75 -26.37
N GLN A 116 5.60 15.56 -26.26
CA GLN A 116 5.56 16.68 -25.30
C GLN A 116 5.66 16.18 -23.84
N TYR A 117 5.02 15.06 -23.49
CA TYR A 117 5.10 14.50 -22.14
C TYR A 117 6.43 13.76 -21.91
N ALA A 118 6.99 13.14 -22.95
CA ALA A 118 8.32 12.54 -22.89
C ALA A 118 9.43 13.59 -22.66
N MET A 119 9.31 14.77 -23.28
CA MET A 119 10.30 15.85 -23.20
C MET A 119 10.01 16.87 -22.08
N SER A 120 8.85 16.77 -21.42
CA SER A 120 8.47 17.67 -20.33
C SER A 120 9.49 17.65 -19.18
N GLY A 121 9.76 18.82 -18.59
CA GLY A 121 10.56 18.92 -17.37
C GLY A 121 9.90 18.31 -16.13
N TRP A 122 8.58 18.07 -16.18
CA TRP A 122 7.83 17.37 -15.12
C TRP A 122 7.85 15.84 -15.29
N ASN A 123 8.41 15.33 -16.38
CA ASN A 123 8.68 13.90 -16.51
C ASN A 123 9.84 13.54 -15.58
N LEU A 124 9.57 12.69 -14.58
CA LEU A 124 10.55 12.37 -13.54
C LEU A 124 11.80 11.66 -14.07
N ASN A 125 11.76 11.10 -15.29
CA ASN A 125 12.97 10.56 -15.94
C ASN A 125 13.98 11.66 -16.32
N ASN A 126 13.50 12.89 -16.55
CA ASN A 126 14.29 14.04 -16.96
C ASN A 126 14.73 14.89 -15.76
N PHE A 127 13.95 14.86 -14.67
CA PHE A 127 14.10 15.76 -13.53
C PHE A 127 15.51 15.82 -12.93
N PRO A 128 16.21 14.70 -12.68
CA PRO A 128 17.58 14.73 -12.15
C PRO A 128 18.63 15.30 -13.13
N ARG A 129 18.28 15.46 -14.40
CA ARG A 129 19.17 15.90 -15.48
C ARG A 129 18.96 17.38 -15.83
N LEU A 130 18.06 18.06 -15.14
CA LEU A 130 17.75 19.46 -15.42
C LEU A 130 18.92 20.36 -14.97
N PRO A 131 19.29 21.40 -15.75
CA PRO A 131 20.46 22.23 -15.48
C PRO A 131 20.46 22.94 -14.12
N TRP A 132 19.27 23.19 -13.57
CA TRP A 132 19.09 23.81 -12.25
C TRP A 132 19.12 22.79 -11.10
N PHE A 133 19.04 21.49 -11.40
CA PHE A 133 19.36 20.42 -10.46
C PHE A 133 20.87 20.17 -10.50
N CYS A 134 21.64 21.15 -10.03
CA CYS A 134 23.02 20.88 -9.65
C CYS A 134 22.98 19.94 -8.43
N THR A 135 23.44 18.71 -8.60
CA THR A 135 23.91 17.89 -7.48
C THR A 135 25.22 18.52 -6.98
N VAL A 136 25.09 19.57 -6.17
CA VAL A 136 26.20 20.07 -5.38
C VAL A 136 26.33 19.11 -4.20
N PHE A 137 27.30 18.19 -4.31
CA PHE A 137 27.82 17.46 -3.15
C PHE A 137 28.78 18.35 -2.38
#